data_AF-A0A1H2J286-F1
#
_entry.id   AF-A0A1H2J286-F1
#
_cell.length_a   1.000
_cell.length_b   1.000
_cell.length_c   1.000
_cell.angle_alpha   90.00
_cell.angle_beta   90.00
_cell.angle_gamma   90.00
#
_symmetry.space_group_name_H-M   'P 1'
#
loop_
_entity.id
_entity.type
_entity.pdbx_description
1 polymer ?
#
loop_
_entity_poly.entity_id
_entity_poly.type
_entity_poly.pdbx_seq_one_letter_code
_entity_poly.pdbx_strand_id
1 'polypeptide(L)'
;MFDAGDPAPTPRHGRHSAATERALTAAKAADLITDVDEALAAVVRASAWALDRFEAENKPYGPAKLIGPTVEALRELHLTPDSRVGGNDDEIRSLLDALGTPADAETSVSDTPQP
;
A
#
# COMPACT_ATOMS: atom_id res chain seq x y z
N MET A 1 19.75 22.79 -34.45
CA MET A 1 19.38 21.37 -34.61
C MET A 1 19.71 20.71 -33.27
N PHE A 2 18.70 20.48 -32.44
CA PHE A 2 18.92 19.82 -31.15
C PHE A 2 19.15 18.34 -31.43
N ASP A 3 20.32 17.87 -31.05
CA ASP A 3 20.68 16.46 -31.05
C ASP A 3 19.67 15.73 -30.15
N ALA A 4 18.87 14.84 -30.75
CA ALA A 4 17.98 13.96 -30.01
C ALA A 4 18.87 12.88 -29.38
N GLY A 5 19.58 13.28 -28.32
CA GLY A 5 20.52 12.43 -27.60
C GLY A 5 19.85 11.11 -27.23
N ASP A 6 20.63 10.03 -27.36
CA ASP A 6 20.23 8.65 -27.05
C ASP A 6 19.32 8.59 -25.82
N PRO A 7 18.23 7.80 -25.85
CA PRO A 7 17.38 7.65 -24.69
C PRO A 7 18.25 7.24 -23.50
N ALA A 8 18.18 8.03 -22.43
CA ALA A 8 18.99 7.81 -21.24
C ALA A 8 18.89 6.33 -20.83
N PRO A 9 20.01 5.65 -20.54
CA PRO A 9 19.99 4.22 -20.22
C PRO A 9 19.00 4.00 -19.08
N THR A 10 18.00 3.14 -19.33
CA THR A 10 17.01 2.79 -18.31
C THR A 10 17.77 2.29 -17.09
N PRO A 11 17.60 2.91 -15.91
CA PRO A 11 18.36 2.50 -14.74
C PRO A 11 18.09 1.03 -14.47
N ARG A 12 19.15 0.21 -14.45
CA ARG A 12 19.03 -1.20 -14.09
C ARG A 12 18.55 -1.27 -12.64
N HIS A 13 17.29 -1.66 -12.45
CA HIS A 13 16.68 -1.81 -11.13
C HIS A 13 17.44 -2.86 -10.31
N GLY A 14 17.82 -2.50 -9.09
CA GLY A 14 18.42 -3.43 -8.13
C GLY A 14 17.35 -4.09 -7.26
N ARG A 15 17.80 -4.76 -6.19
CA ARG A 15 16.90 -5.55 -5.33
C ARG A 15 15.89 -4.68 -4.60
N HIS A 16 16.22 -3.43 -4.29
CA HIS A 16 15.34 -2.52 -3.58
C HIS A 16 14.21 -2.06 -4.48
N SER A 17 14.51 -1.56 -5.68
CA SER A 17 13.49 -1.20 -6.68
C SER A 17 12.56 -2.38 -6.97
N ALA A 18 13.13 -3.58 -7.17
CA ALA A 18 12.32 -4.77 -7.45
C ALA A 18 11.38 -5.15 -6.28
N ALA A 19 11.82 -4.97 -5.04
CA ALA A 19 10.96 -5.23 -3.87
C ALA A 19 9.85 -4.19 -3.75
N THR A 20 10.18 -2.91 -3.93
CA THR A 20 9.21 -1.81 -3.93
C THR A 20 8.15 -1.98 -5.00
N GLU A 21 8.51 -2.32 -6.23
CA GLU A 21 7.53 -2.52 -7.31
C GLU A 21 6.59 -3.69 -7.02
N ARG A 22 7.10 -4.81 -6.46
CA ARG A 22 6.24 -5.93 -6.05
C ARG A 22 5.23 -5.51 -4.99
N ALA A 23 5.66 -4.73 -3.99
CA ALA A 23 4.80 -4.25 -2.93
C ALA A 23 3.74 -3.27 -3.45
N LEU A 24 4.12 -2.29 -4.27
CA LEU A 24 3.20 -1.32 -4.87
C LEU A 24 2.20 -2.01 -5.81
N THR A 25 2.67 -2.96 -6.63
CA THR A 25 1.79 -3.74 -7.51
C THR A 25 0.78 -4.54 -6.70
N ALA A 26 1.21 -5.21 -5.63
CA ALA A 26 0.32 -5.97 -4.77
C ALA A 26 -0.68 -5.08 -4.02
N ALA A 27 -0.25 -3.90 -3.56
CA ALA A 27 -1.12 -2.94 -2.90
C ALA A 27 -2.17 -2.35 -3.87
N LYS A 28 -1.76 -2.04 -5.11
CA LYS A 28 -2.67 -1.57 -6.15
C LYS A 28 -3.71 -2.64 -6.52
N ALA A 29 -3.28 -3.89 -6.65
CA ALA A 29 -4.17 -5.02 -6.94
C ALA A 29 -5.14 -5.34 -5.79
N ALA A 30 -4.85 -4.89 -4.57
CA ALA A 30 -5.69 -5.03 -3.39
C ALA A 30 -6.49 -3.75 -3.06
N ASP A 31 -6.51 -2.76 -3.97
CA ASP A 31 -7.17 -1.46 -3.80
C ASP A 31 -6.73 -0.70 -2.52
N LEU A 32 -5.53 -0.99 -1.99
CA LEU A 32 -4.97 -0.32 -0.81
C LEU A 32 -4.35 1.04 -1.14
N ILE A 33 -3.98 1.25 -2.40
CA ILE A 33 -3.47 2.52 -2.92
C ILE A 33 -4.20 2.87 -4.21
N THR A 34 -4.55 4.13 -4.36
CA THR A 34 -5.32 4.67 -5.49
C THR A 34 -4.42 5.47 -6.43
N ASP A 35 -4.98 6.06 -7.49
CA ASP A 35 -4.22 6.93 -8.39
C ASP A 35 -3.78 8.24 -7.71
N VAL A 36 -4.48 8.65 -6.64
CA VAL A 36 -4.13 9.84 -5.85
C VAL A 36 -2.80 9.64 -5.12
N ASP A 37 -2.48 8.40 -4.76
CA ASP A 37 -1.27 8.03 -4.02
C ASP A 37 -0.03 7.92 -4.91
N GLU A 38 -0.17 8.08 -6.23
CA GLU A 38 0.91 7.89 -7.19
C GLU A 38 2.10 8.84 -6.95
N ALA A 39 1.84 10.06 -6.47
CA ALA A 39 2.90 11.00 -6.13
C ALA A 39 3.80 10.46 -5.00
N LEU A 40 3.19 9.84 -3.98
CA LEU A 40 3.93 9.26 -2.86
C LEU A 40 4.57 7.92 -3.25
N ALA A 41 3.90 7.11 -4.08
CA ALA A 41 4.48 5.91 -4.68
C ALA A 41 5.75 6.24 -5.50
N ALA A 42 5.74 7.34 -6.26
CA ALA A 42 6.91 7.81 -7.00
C ALA A 42 8.09 8.19 -6.08
N VAL A 43 7.82 8.81 -4.93
CA VAL A 43 8.86 9.10 -3.91
C VAL A 43 9.48 7.80 -3.38
N VAL A 44 8.65 6.80 -3.06
CA VAL A 44 9.14 5.49 -2.60
C VAL A 44 9.99 4.80 -3.68
N ARG A 45 9.58 4.88 -4.95
CA ARG A 45 10.39 4.36 -6.08
C ARG A 45 11.73 5.07 -6.19
N ALA A 46 11.76 6.39 -6.06
CA ALA A 46 13.00 7.17 -6.09
C ALA A 46 13.94 6.79 -4.94
N SER A 47 13.41 6.59 -3.74
CA SER A 47 14.18 6.09 -2.60
C SER A 47 14.74 4.69 -2.86
N ALA A 48 13.94 3.77 -3.39
CA ALA A 48 14.37 2.41 -3.70
C ALA A 48 15.49 2.40 -4.76
N TRP A 49 15.37 3.23 -5.80
CA TRP A 49 16.42 3.42 -6.78
C TRP A 49 17.71 3.99 -6.17
N ALA A 50 17.60 4.97 -5.27
CA ALA A 50 18.76 5.55 -4.60
C ALA A 50 19.47 4.52 -3.70
N LEU A 51 18.72 3.64 -3.04
CA LEU A 51 19.29 2.51 -2.28
C LEU A 51 20.05 1.55 -3.18
N ASP A 52 19.49 1.20 -4.35
CA ASP A 52 20.19 0.36 -5.33
C ASP A 52 21.50 1.01 -5.81
N ARG A 53 21.51 2.33 -6.03
CA ARG A 53 22.72 3.08 -6.40
C ARG A 53 23.76 3.06 -5.30
N PHE A 54 23.37 3.30 -4.06
CA PHE A 54 24.31 3.25 -2.94
C PHE A 54 24.89 1.85 -2.72
N GLU A 55 24.09 0.81 -2.93
CA GLU A 55 24.56 -0.58 -2.89
C GLU A 55 25.56 -0.85 -4.03
N ALA A 56 25.24 -0.48 -5.26
CA ALA A 56 26.11 -0.67 -6.42
C ALA A 56 27.44 0.11 -6.32
N GLU A 57 27.42 1.29 -5.70
CA GLU A 57 28.59 2.15 -5.49
C GLU A 57 29.36 1.82 -4.20
N ASN A 58 28.93 0.82 -3.43
CA ASN A 58 29.50 0.44 -2.13
C ASN A 58 29.61 1.62 -1.14
N LYS A 59 28.53 2.43 -1.06
CA LYS A 59 28.41 3.61 -0.19
C LYS A 59 27.43 3.35 0.96
N PRO A 60 27.84 2.62 2.02
CA PRO A 60 26.94 2.11 3.06
C PRO A 60 26.29 3.20 3.93
N TYR A 61 26.86 4.41 3.97
CA TYR A 61 26.31 5.51 4.77
C TYR A 61 25.17 6.27 4.09
N GLY A 62 25.04 6.17 2.76
CA GLY A 62 23.95 6.80 2.01
C GLY A 62 22.56 6.28 2.43
N PRO A 63 22.36 4.95 2.49
CA PRO A 63 21.10 4.34 2.94
C PRO A 63 20.61 4.82 4.30
N ALA A 64 21.51 5.06 5.26
CA ALA A 64 21.12 5.50 6.61
C ALA A 64 20.29 6.79 6.62
N LYS A 65 20.53 7.69 5.66
CA LYS A 65 19.77 8.95 5.52
C LYS A 65 18.41 8.76 4.84
N LEU A 66 18.26 7.68 4.08
CA LEU A 66 17.04 7.39 3.33
C LEU A 66 16.08 6.49 4.09
N ILE A 67 16.56 5.59 4.95
CA ILE A 67 15.73 4.59 5.63
C ILE A 67 14.58 5.25 6.40
N GLY A 68 14.86 6.24 7.27
CA GLY A 68 13.82 6.92 8.06
C GLY A 68 12.73 7.54 7.18
N PRO A 69 13.05 8.50 6.29
CA PRO A 69 12.07 9.12 5.39
C PRO A 69 11.34 8.13 4.48
N THR A 70 12.01 7.05 4.06
CA THR A 70 11.37 6.02 3.21
C THR A 70 10.38 5.18 4.00
N VAL A 71 10.69 4.84 5.26
CA VAL A 71 9.76 4.11 6.14
C VAL A 71 8.53 4.97 6.45
N GLU A 72 8.70 6.27 6.67
CA GLU A 72 7.56 7.17 6.84
C GLU A 72 6.67 7.23 5.58
N ALA A 73 7.28 7.38 4.39
CA ALA A 73 6.51 7.34 3.14
C ALA A 73 5.77 6.00 2.93
N LEU A 74 6.39 4.88 3.30
CA LEU A 74 5.74 3.56 3.26
C LEU A 74 4.60 3.44 4.27
N ARG A 75 4.72 4.08 5.45
CA ARG A 75 3.67 4.09 6.47
C ARG A 75 2.45 4.88 5.99
N GLU A 76 2.67 6.04 5.38
CA GLU A 76 1.62 6.88 4.78
C GLU A 76 0.90 6.17 3.62
N LEU A 77 1.58 5.28 2.89
CA LEU A 77 0.95 4.41 1.87
C LEU A 77 0.28 3.15 2.46
N HIS A 78 0.20 3.01 3.78
CA HIS A 78 -0.27 1.81 4.46
C HIS A 78 0.48 0.53 4.08
N LEU A 79 1.75 0.65 3.68
CA LEU A 79 2.62 -0.47 3.27
C LEU A 79 3.47 -1.03 4.41
N THR A 80 3.25 -0.57 5.65
CA THR A 80 3.86 -1.16 6.85
C THR A 80 2.84 -1.98 7.64
N PRO A 81 3.26 -3.01 8.40
CA PRO A 81 2.34 -3.76 9.25
C PRO A 81 1.59 -2.86 10.23
N ASP A 82 2.31 -1.92 10.86
CA ASP A 82 1.78 -1.00 11.87
C ASP A 82 0.67 -0.08 11.30
N SER A 83 0.87 0.45 10.08
CA SER A 83 -0.14 1.28 9.40
C SER A 83 -1.43 0.55 9.02
N ARG A 84 -1.47 -0.79 9.06
CA ARG A 84 -2.65 -1.58 8.67
C ARG A 84 -3.55 -1.93 9.86
N VAL A 85 -3.06 -1.79 11.09
CA VAL A 85 -3.79 -2.18 12.30
C VAL A 85 -5.04 -1.31 12.54
N GLY A 86 -5.01 -0.03 12.11
CA GLY A 86 -6.16 0.89 12.26
C GLY A 86 -7.30 0.67 11.26
N GLY A 87 -7.09 -0.03 10.14
CA GLY A 87 -8.14 -0.26 9.13
C GLY A 87 -9.19 -1.28 9.56
N ASN A 88 -8.86 -2.18 10.48
CA ASN A 88 -9.78 -3.19 10.99
C ASN A 88 -10.84 -2.62 11.95
N ASP A 89 -10.56 -1.48 12.59
CA ASP A 89 -11.50 -0.90 13.56
C ASP A 89 -12.80 -0.44 12.90
N ASP A 90 -12.74 0.04 11.65
CA ASP A 90 -13.94 0.44 10.90
C ASP A 90 -14.73 -0.77 10.39
N GLU A 91 -14.07 -1.86 10.02
CA GLU A 91 -14.73 -3.12 9.65
C GLU A 91 -15.37 -3.77 10.88
N ILE A 92 -14.68 -3.76 12.04
CA ILE A 92 -15.23 -4.18 13.33
C ILE A 92 -16.41 -3.30 13.73
N ARG A 93 -16.32 -1.98 13.56
CA ARG A 93 -17.43 -1.04 13.85
C ARG A 93 -18.62 -1.30 12.94
N SER A 94 -18.39 -1.53 11.65
CA SER A 94 -19.43 -1.89 10.69
C SER A 94 -20.09 -3.23 11.03
N LEU A 95 -19.32 -4.23 11.49
CA LEU A 95 -19.85 -5.51 11.94
C LEU A 95 -20.67 -5.36 13.24
N LEU A 96 -20.21 -4.53 14.17
CA LEU A 96 -20.93 -4.24 15.43
C LEU A 96 -22.23 -3.48 15.18
N ASP A 97 -22.24 -2.52 14.26
CA ASP A 97 -23.45 -1.79 13.86
C ASP A 97 -24.46 -2.73 13.15
N ALA A 98 -23.97 -3.66 12.33
CA ALA A 98 -24.81 -4.69 11.70
C ALA A 98 -25.42 -5.67 12.72
N LEU A 99 -24.71 -6.00 13.81
CA LEU A 99 -25.22 -6.84 14.91
C LEU A 99 -26.18 -6.08 15.84
N GLY A 100 -26.00 -4.76 15.98
CA GLY A 100 -26.84 -3.89 16.79
C GLY A 100 -28.16 -3.47 16.14
N THR A 101 -28.33 -3.73 14.84
CA THR A 101 -29.58 -3.46 14.12
C THR A 101 -30.58 -4.58 14.43
N PRO A 102 -31.71 -4.31 15.11
CA PRO A 102 -32.72 -5.33 15.34
C PRO A 102 -33.22 -5.82 13.97
N ALA A 103 -33.23 -7.14 13.79
CA ALA A 103 -33.83 -7.76 12.63
C ALA A 103 -35.34 -7.55 12.68
N ASP A 104 -35.82 -6.42 12.18
CA ASP A 104 -37.22 -6.22 11.81
C ASP A 104 -37.51 -7.04 10.54
N ALA A 105 -37.50 -8.36 10.72
CA ALA A 105 -38.12 -9.30 9.82
C ALA A 105 -39.23 -9.97 10.64
N GLU A 106 -40.44 -9.43 10.47
CA GLU A 106 -41.72 -10.05 10.82
C GLU A 106 -41.69 -11.53 10.42
N THR A 107 -41.25 -12.40 11.33
CA THR A 107 -41.42 -13.84 11.18
C THR A 107 -42.81 -14.13 11.72
N SER A 108 -43.82 -13.96 10.87
CA SER A 108 -45.17 -14.41 11.15
C SER A 108 -45.15 -15.93 11.26
N VAL A 109 -44.96 -16.46 12.47
CA VAL A 109 -45.17 -17.89 12.74
C VAL A 109 -46.67 -18.12 12.69
N SER A 110 -47.18 -18.54 11.55
CA SER A 110 -48.56 -19.00 11.42
C SER A 110 -48.71 -20.34 12.14
N ASP A 111 -49.15 -20.27 13.40
CA ASP A 111 -49.58 -21.43 14.16
C ASP A 111 -50.88 -21.96 13.54
N THR A 112 -50.81 -23.08 12.81
CA THR A 112 -51.98 -23.75 12.24
C THR A 112 -52.37 -24.88 13.17
N PRO A 113 -53.53 -24.83 13.86
CA PRO A 113 -53.99 -25.93 14.69
C PRO A 113 -54.44 -27.08 13.78
N GLN A 114 -53.80 -28.24 13.90
CA GLN A 114 -54.17 -29.46 13.19
C GLN A 114 -55.30 -30.20 13.96
N PRO A 115 -56.36 -30.70 13.28
CA PRO A 115 -57.51 -31.36 13.90
C PRO A 115 -57.23 -32.76 14.46
#